data_AF-A0A7V8ZGS3-F1
#
_entry.id   AF-A0A7V8ZGS3-F1
#
_cell.length_a   1.000
_cell.length_b   1.000
_cell.length_c   1.000
_cell.angle_alpha   90.00
_cell.angle_beta   90.00
_cell.angle_gamma   90.00
#
_symmetry.space_group_name_H-M   'P 1'
#
loop_
_entity.id
_entity.type
_entity.pdbx_description
1 polymer ?
#
loop_
_entity_poly.entity_id
_entity_poly.type
_entity_poly.pdbx_seq_one_letter_code
_entity_poly.pdbx_strand_id
1 'polypeptide(L)'
;PAPGDTANAPRPGPPADADPPRPDLPGDVDVSFAGEGSQGAWVFRHKGAREDPVLLFLHGWTAVNPELYGPWLTHLVREGSTVVYPVYQDAPFLAPDLAFDGVVAGVRAALEEEELPRAGWVVAGHSAGGAMSADYAASAKRLRLPPARAIFSAYPGRMTRGIPLALPEAADPREIPSMTRIVSLYGTDDQTVGDTIAKRIVARAQVDDEELVRVEDPAVSDHLGPQRSGPETRRVFWRRLDALVAKARGAS
;
A
#
# COMPACT_ATOMS: atom_id res chain seq x y z
N PRO A 1 -37.86 -35.91 -26.87
CA PRO A 1 -37.34 -34.54 -27.04
C PRO A 1 -37.50 -33.76 -25.72
N ALA A 2 -36.44 -33.08 -25.31
CA ALA A 2 -36.09 -32.74 -23.92
C ALA A 2 -37.02 -31.74 -23.19
N PRO A 3 -37.04 -31.77 -21.85
CA PRO A 3 -37.68 -30.75 -21.00
C PRO A 3 -36.74 -29.57 -20.71
N GLY A 4 -37.31 -28.37 -20.67
CA GLY A 4 -36.96 -27.27 -19.75
C GLY A 4 -35.59 -26.60 -19.87
N ASP A 5 -35.50 -25.58 -20.73
CA ASP A 5 -34.43 -24.58 -20.68
C ASP A 5 -34.84 -23.43 -19.75
N THR A 6 -34.63 -23.61 -18.45
CA THR A 6 -34.62 -22.52 -17.46
C THR A 6 -33.31 -22.57 -16.71
N ALA A 7 -32.22 -22.12 -17.32
CA ALA A 7 -30.98 -21.87 -16.61
C ALA A 7 -30.07 -20.91 -17.40
N ASN A 8 -30.45 -19.64 -17.47
CA ASN A 8 -29.46 -18.60 -17.76
C ASN A 8 -29.84 -17.25 -17.14
N ALA A 9 -30.14 -17.27 -15.84
CA ALA A 9 -29.95 -16.08 -15.02
C ALA A 9 -28.49 -16.08 -14.54
N PRO A 10 -27.75 -14.97 -14.62
CA PRO A 10 -26.48 -14.84 -13.92
C PRO A 10 -26.71 -15.21 -12.46
N ARG A 11 -25.87 -16.11 -11.92
CA ARG A 11 -25.84 -16.32 -10.48
C ARG A 11 -25.56 -14.95 -9.85
N PRO A 12 -26.31 -14.53 -8.82
CA PRO A 12 -25.94 -13.36 -8.07
C PRO A 12 -24.48 -13.55 -7.62
N GLY A 13 -23.65 -12.51 -7.84
CA GLY A 13 -22.34 -12.48 -7.22
C GLY A 13 -22.48 -12.67 -5.71
N PRO A 14 -21.44 -13.14 -5.01
CA PRO A 14 -21.46 -13.12 -3.56
C PRO A 14 -21.83 -11.71 -3.08
N PRO A 15 -22.53 -11.57 -1.94
CA PRO A 15 -22.74 -10.26 -1.35
C PRO A 15 -21.38 -9.54 -1.25
N ALA A 16 -21.36 -8.24 -1.54
CA ALA A 16 -20.45 -7.39 -0.79
C ALA A 16 -20.83 -7.51 0.72
N ASP A 17 -20.11 -6.89 1.64
CA ASP A 17 -20.63 -6.63 3.02
C ASP A 17 -20.24 -7.64 4.13
N ALA A 18 -19.01 -8.16 4.12
CA ALA A 18 -18.39 -8.57 5.38
C ALA A 18 -17.01 -7.94 5.50
N ASP A 19 -16.80 -7.21 6.60
CA ASP A 19 -15.47 -6.70 6.94
C ASP A 19 -14.48 -7.86 6.93
N PRO A 20 -13.23 -7.61 6.47
CA PRO A 20 -12.19 -8.61 6.58
C PRO A 20 -12.08 -9.08 8.03
N PRO A 21 -11.69 -10.35 8.27
CA PRO A 21 -11.46 -10.82 9.62
C PRO A 21 -10.41 -9.94 10.29
N ARG A 22 -10.66 -9.58 11.56
CA ARG A 22 -9.71 -8.78 12.34
C ARG A 22 -8.34 -9.49 12.37
N PRO A 23 -7.25 -8.80 11.99
CA PRO A 23 -5.93 -9.39 11.99
C PRO A 23 -5.46 -9.71 13.42
N ASP A 24 -4.80 -10.86 13.59
CA ASP A 24 -4.16 -11.27 14.84
C ASP A 24 -2.77 -10.62 14.95
N LEU A 25 -2.74 -9.43 15.55
CA LEU A 25 -1.51 -8.70 15.86
C LEU A 25 -1.22 -8.70 17.37
N PRO A 26 0.05 -8.49 17.78
CA PRO A 26 0.43 -8.46 19.19
C PRO A 26 -0.44 -7.52 20.04
N GLY A 27 -0.70 -7.90 21.28
CA GLY A 27 -1.67 -7.22 22.16
C GLY A 27 -1.32 -5.79 22.58
N ASP A 28 -0.14 -5.28 22.24
CA ASP A 28 0.26 -3.88 22.41
C ASP A 28 -0.13 -2.98 21.22
N VAL A 29 -0.66 -3.56 20.15
CA VAL A 29 -1.21 -2.86 18.99
C VAL A 29 -2.73 -2.76 19.13
N ASP A 30 -3.25 -1.53 19.12
CA ASP A 30 -4.67 -1.27 18.93
C ASP A 30 -5.04 -1.40 17.46
N VAL A 31 -6.11 -2.14 17.18
CA VAL A 31 -6.60 -2.44 15.83
C VAL A 31 -8.06 -2.02 15.73
N SER A 32 -8.36 -1.07 14.85
CA SER A 32 -9.71 -0.67 14.45
C SER A 32 -9.90 -0.80 12.94
N PHE A 33 -11.15 -0.75 12.50
CA PHE A 33 -11.54 -0.76 11.10
C PHE A 33 -12.46 0.43 10.84
N ALA A 34 -12.22 1.14 9.75
CA ALA A 34 -13.05 2.25 9.28
C ALA A 34 -13.62 1.91 7.90
N GLY A 35 -14.86 2.31 7.63
CA GLY A 35 -15.58 1.95 6.42
C GLY A 35 -16.03 0.49 6.40
N GLU A 36 -16.23 -0.05 5.19
CA GLU A 36 -16.82 -1.39 4.99
C GLU A 36 -16.13 -2.11 3.81
N GLY A 37 -15.89 -3.42 3.95
CA GLY A 37 -15.37 -4.28 2.88
C GLY A 37 -14.11 -3.75 2.17
N SER A 38 -14.02 -3.86 0.83
CA SER A 38 -12.90 -3.30 0.05
C SER A 38 -12.78 -1.78 0.06
N GLN A 39 -13.81 -1.07 0.51
CA GLN A 39 -13.77 0.39 0.63
C GLN A 39 -13.36 0.85 2.03
N GLY A 40 -13.05 -0.09 2.94
CA GLY A 40 -12.56 0.20 4.28
C GLY A 40 -11.05 0.17 4.41
N ALA A 41 -10.58 0.47 5.63
CA ALA A 41 -9.18 0.41 6.01
C ALA A 41 -9.01 -0.05 7.45
N TRP A 42 -8.00 -0.90 7.67
CA TRP A 42 -7.50 -1.16 9.01
C TRP A 42 -6.65 0.01 9.49
N VAL A 43 -6.80 0.36 10.76
CA VAL A 43 -5.96 1.36 11.42
C VAL A 43 -5.28 0.72 12.63
N PHE A 44 -3.95 0.82 12.65
CA PHE A 44 -3.10 0.25 13.67
C PHE A 44 -2.39 1.35 14.45
N ARG A 45 -2.43 1.28 15.78
CA ARG A 45 -1.78 2.24 16.67
C ARG A 45 -1.09 1.56 17.84
N HIS A 46 -0.09 2.22 18.40
CA HIS A 46 0.45 1.80 19.67
C HIS A 46 -0.54 2.20 20.76
N LYS A 47 -0.79 1.29 21.72
CA LYS A 47 -1.66 1.59 22.86
C LYS A 47 -1.26 2.88 23.57
N GLY A 48 -2.20 3.80 23.70
CA GLY A 48 -2.02 5.08 24.38
C GLY A 48 -1.26 6.16 23.60
N ALA A 49 -0.91 5.92 22.33
CA ALA A 49 -0.33 6.96 21.49
C ALA A 49 -1.39 7.98 21.02
N ARG A 50 -1.03 9.26 21.00
CA ARG A 50 -1.84 10.36 20.43
C ARG A 50 -0.95 11.16 19.49
N GLU A 51 -1.48 11.51 18.31
CA GLU A 51 -0.82 12.39 17.33
C GLU A 51 0.43 11.82 16.63
N ASP A 52 0.47 10.51 16.39
CA ASP A 52 1.53 9.88 15.60
C ASP A 52 1.46 10.32 14.12
N PRO A 53 2.60 10.35 13.38
CA PRO A 53 2.51 10.48 11.93
C PRO A 53 1.74 9.32 11.34
N VAL A 54 1.05 9.62 10.24
CA VAL A 54 0.31 8.60 9.50
C VAL A 54 1.21 7.98 8.44
N LEU A 55 1.34 6.67 8.50
CA LEU A 55 1.90 5.85 7.44
C LEU A 55 0.76 5.14 6.71
N LEU A 56 0.53 5.50 5.45
CA LEU A 56 -0.35 4.73 4.57
C LEU A 56 0.44 3.55 4.00
N PHE A 57 0.06 2.32 4.33
CA PHE A 57 0.71 1.11 3.84
C PHE A 57 -0.18 0.39 2.82
N LEU A 58 0.23 0.44 1.55
CA LEU A 58 -0.49 -0.17 0.43
C LEU A 58 0.09 -1.56 0.13
N HIS A 59 -0.75 -2.58 0.29
CA HIS A 59 -0.31 -3.97 0.19
C HIS A 59 -0.05 -4.44 -1.25
N GLY A 60 0.48 -5.67 -1.39
CA GLY A 60 0.59 -6.33 -2.69
C GLY A 60 -0.77 -6.83 -3.18
N TRP A 61 -0.90 -7.13 -4.48
CA TRP A 61 -2.14 -7.69 -5.02
C TRP A 61 -2.59 -8.92 -4.22
N THR A 62 -3.88 -9.01 -3.88
CA THR A 62 -4.51 -10.06 -3.04
C THR A 62 -4.08 -10.14 -1.58
N ALA A 63 -3.13 -9.34 -1.13
CA ALA A 63 -2.65 -9.35 0.26
C ALA A 63 -3.59 -8.57 1.20
N VAL A 64 -4.90 -8.82 1.11
CA VAL A 64 -5.92 -8.08 1.83
C VAL A 64 -5.84 -8.31 3.35
N ASN A 65 -5.41 -9.50 3.79
CA ASN A 65 -5.14 -9.77 5.20
C ASN A 65 -3.81 -9.10 5.63
N PRO A 66 -3.83 -8.14 6.58
CA PRO A 66 -2.64 -7.45 7.07
C PRO A 66 -1.57 -8.35 7.70
N GLU A 67 -1.95 -9.54 8.18
CA GLU A 67 -1.03 -10.51 8.80
C GLU A 67 0.14 -10.89 7.90
N LEU A 68 -0.03 -10.84 6.57
CA LEU A 68 1.07 -11.08 5.62
C LEU A 68 2.24 -10.11 5.83
N TYR A 69 1.96 -8.89 6.29
CA TYR A 69 2.95 -7.89 6.67
C TYR A 69 3.04 -7.69 8.19
N GLY A 70 2.39 -8.55 8.98
CA GLY A 70 2.19 -8.38 10.42
C GLY A 70 3.45 -7.99 11.21
N PRO A 71 4.60 -8.67 11.02
CA PRO A 71 5.85 -8.27 11.66
C PRO A 71 6.30 -6.84 11.32
N TRP A 72 6.12 -6.41 10.07
CA TRP A 72 6.50 -5.08 9.62
C TRP A 72 5.52 -4.02 10.13
N LEU A 73 4.21 -4.28 10.05
CA LEU A 73 3.18 -3.39 10.59
C LEU A 73 3.37 -3.19 12.10
N THR A 74 3.62 -4.28 12.84
CA THR A 74 3.92 -4.23 14.29
C THR A 74 5.15 -3.37 14.58
N HIS A 75 6.21 -3.53 13.79
CA HIS A 75 7.43 -2.72 13.91
C HIS A 75 7.13 -1.23 13.70
N LEU A 76 6.44 -0.88 12.61
CA LEU A 76 6.10 0.50 12.28
C LEU A 76 5.25 1.18 13.36
N VAL A 77 4.32 0.43 13.95
CA VAL A 77 3.50 0.88 15.09
C VAL A 77 4.37 1.11 16.32
N ARG A 78 5.28 0.18 16.65
CA ARG A 78 6.20 0.31 17.80
C ARG A 78 7.21 1.44 17.65
N GLU A 79 7.56 1.80 16.41
CA GLU A 79 8.36 3.00 16.10
C GLU A 79 7.51 4.30 16.09
N GLY A 80 6.24 4.22 16.51
CA GLY A 80 5.35 5.35 16.78
C GLY A 80 4.57 5.85 15.56
N SER A 81 4.31 5.00 14.57
CA SER A 81 3.44 5.38 13.44
C SER A 81 2.01 4.92 13.68
N THR A 82 1.03 5.75 13.34
CA THR A 82 -0.31 5.25 13.05
C THR A 82 -0.30 4.70 11.63
N VAL A 83 -0.57 3.40 11.48
CA VAL A 83 -0.54 2.74 10.16
C VAL A 83 -1.96 2.58 9.64
N VAL A 84 -2.22 3.13 8.46
CA VAL A 84 -3.49 2.96 7.71
C VAL A 84 -3.25 1.94 6.61
N TYR A 85 -4.05 0.89 6.56
CA TYR A 85 -3.95 -0.22 5.60
C TYR A 85 -5.30 -0.40 4.90
N PRO A 86 -5.52 0.25 3.75
CA PRO A 86 -6.74 0.07 2.97
C PRO A 86 -6.83 -1.35 2.44
N VAL A 87 -8.06 -1.89 2.41
CA VAL A 87 -8.37 -3.23 1.90
C VAL A 87 -8.34 -3.25 0.37
N TYR A 88 -8.95 -2.23 -0.25
CA TYR A 88 -8.98 -1.85 -1.67
C TYR A 88 -9.28 -2.95 -2.72
N GLN A 89 -9.50 -4.20 -2.32
CA GLN A 89 -9.86 -5.31 -3.20
C GLN A 89 -10.75 -6.31 -2.46
N ASP A 90 -11.71 -6.88 -3.17
CA ASP A 90 -12.50 -8.01 -2.70
C ASP A 90 -12.18 -9.27 -3.49
N ALA A 91 -12.29 -10.43 -2.84
CA ALA A 91 -12.28 -11.71 -3.53
C ALA A 91 -13.44 -11.73 -4.55
N PRO A 92 -13.23 -12.25 -5.79
CA PRO A 92 -12.09 -13.04 -6.26
C PRO A 92 -10.91 -12.24 -6.86
N PHE A 93 -10.78 -10.94 -6.56
CA PHE A 93 -9.68 -10.07 -6.99
C PHE A 93 -9.58 -9.91 -8.52
N LEU A 94 -10.72 -9.75 -9.19
CA LEU A 94 -10.81 -9.66 -10.64
C LEU A 94 -10.98 -8.24 -11.18
N ALA A 95 -11.00 -7.22 -10.30
CA ALA A 95 -11.27 -5.82 -10.65
C ALA A 95 -10.06 -4.89 -10.35
N PRO A 96 -8.94 -5.00 -11.10
CA PRO A 96 -7.78 -4.13 -10.95
C PRO A 96 -8.06 -2.67 -11.26
N ASP A 97 -9.04 -2.40 -12.11
CA ASP A 97 -9.51 -1.06 -12.45
C ASP A 97 -10.12 -0.30 -11.27
N LEU A 98 -10.71 -1.01 -10.30
CA LEU A 98 -11.32 -0.42 -9.12
C LEU A 98 -10.37 -0.30 -7.92
N ALA A 99 -9.18 -0.90 -8.00
CA ALA A 99 -8.28 -1.01 -6.84
C ALA A 99 -7.84 0.36 -6.31
N PHE A 100 -7.52 1.31 -7.19
CA PHE A 100 -7.13 2.65 -6.71
C PHE A 100 -8.30 3.42 -6.11
N ASP A 101 -9.52 3.26 -6.63
CA ASP A 101 -10.71 3.85 -6.04
C ASP A 101 -10.98 3.29 -4.64
N GLY A 102 -10.73 1.98 -4.44
CA GLY A 102 -10.76 1.35 -3.11
C GLY A 102 -9.73 1.93 -2.14
N VAL A 103 -8.51 2.25 -2.61
CA VAL A 103 -7.50 2.95 -1.79
C VAL A 103 -8.02 4.31 -1.36
N VAL A 104 -8.60 5.08 -2.29
CA VAL A 104 -9.14 6.41 -2.01
C VAL A 104 -10.30 6.35 -1.01
N ALA A 105 -11.19 5.37 -1.17
CA ALA A 105 -12.33 5.16 -0.27
C ALA A 105 -11.86 4.79 1.15
N GLY A 106 -10.96 3.81 1.29
CA GLY A 106 -10.45 3.39 2.60
C GLY A 106 -9.69 4.48 3.33
N VAL A 107 -8.93 5.31 2.60
CA VAL A 107 -8.25 6.47 3.20
C VAL A 107 -9.26 7.53 3.66
N ARG A 108 -10.36 7.74 2.93
CA ARG A 108 -11.41 8.69 3.35
C ARG A 108 -12.15 8.19 4.58
N ALA A 109 -12.54 6.92 4.60
CA ALA A 109 -13.19 6.31 5.75
C ALA A 109 -12.32 6.44 7.00
N ALA A 110 -11.02 6.10 6.90
CA ALA A 110 -10.07 6.30 7.99
C ALA A 110 -9.99 7.78 8.41
N LEU A 111 -9.90 8.75 7.50
CA LEU A 111 -9.86 10.17 7.88
C LEU A 111 -11.14 10.68 8.57
N GLU A 112 -12.28 10.06 8.30
CA GLU A 112 -13.59 10.47 8.82
C GLU A 112 -13.88 9.85 10.20
N GLU A 113 -13.54 8.58 10.38
CA GLU A 113 -13.86 7.82 11.60
C GLU A 113 -12.72 7.82 12.62
N GLU A 114 -11.49 8.05 12.15
CA GLU A 114 -10.29 8.03 12.95
C GLU A 114 -9.69 9.44 12.95
N GLU A 115 -9.48 10.06 14.12
CA GLU A 115 -8.97 11.43 14.26
C GLU A 115 -7.51 11.58 13.77
N LEU A 116 -7.28 11.40 12.47
CA LEU A 116 -5.97 11.36 11.84
C LEU A 116 -5.52 12.75 11.44
N PRO A 117 -4.26 13.13 11.72
CA PRO A 117 -3.73 14.40 11.24
C PRO A 117 -3.67 14.40 9.71
N ARG A 118 -3.92 15.54 9.07
CA ARG A 118 -3.84 15.67 7.61
C ARG A 118 -2.45 16.00 7.07
N ALA A 119 -1.49 16.26 7.96
CA ALA A 119 -0.11 16.60 7.63
C ALA A 119 0.83 15.43 7.96
N GLY A 120 2.01 15.42 7.33
CA GLY A 120 3.07 14.48 7.70
C GLY A 120 2.95 13.06 7.16
N TRP A 121 2.08 12.82 6.15
CA TRP A 121 1.84 11.47 5.64
C TRP A 121 3.04 10.92 4.89
N VAL A 122 3.37 9.66 5.16
CA VAL A 122 4.28 8.83 4.34
C VAL A 122 3.45 7.73 3.70
N VAL A 123 3.67 7.48 2.41
CA VAL A 123 2.93 6.44 1.68
C VAL A 123 3.91 5.36 1.26
N ALA A 124 3.81 4.20 1.89
CA ALA A 124 4.60 3.04 1.55
C ALA A 124 3.75 2.01 0.83
N GLY A 125 4.37 1.20 -0.03
CA GLY A 125 3.69 0.04 -0.57
C GLY A 125 4.60 -0.99 -1.19
N HIS A 126 4.08 -2.20 -1.33
CA HIS A 126 4.76 -3.34 -1.94
C HIS A 126 4.05 -3.77 -3.22
N SER A 127 4.77 -4.14 -4.29
CA SER A 127 4.18 -4.72 -5.51
C SER A 127 3.11 -3.79 -6.13
N ALA A 128 1.85 -4.24 -6.26
CA ALA A 128 0.74 -3.39 -6.68
C ALA A 128 0.61 -2.10 -5.85
N GLY A 129 0.64 -2.19 -4.52
CA GLY A 129 0.62 -1.04 -3.63
C GLY A 129 1.87 -0.17 -3.76
N GLY A 130 3.01 -0.76 -4.12
CA GLY A 130 4.22 -0.01 -4.47
C GLY A 130 4.00 0.90 -5.67
N ALA A 131 3.31 0.42 -6.71
CA ALA A 131 2.94 1.24 -7.87
C ALA A 131 1.89 2.31 -7.49
N MET A 132 0.87 1.93 -6.70
CA MET A 132 -0.18 2.86 -6.25
C MET A 132 0.31 3.93 -5.27
N SER A 133 1.46 3.75 -4.61
CA SER A 133 2.05 4.81 -3.78
C SER A 133 2.38 6.06 -4.60
N ALA A 134 2.84 5.89 -5.85
CA ALA A 134 3.07 6.97 -6.80
C ALA A 134 1.74 7.56 -7.31
N ASP A 135 0.75 6.70 -7.61
CA ASP A 135 -0.59 7.15 -8.01
C ASP A 135 -1.24 8.02 -6.93
N TYR A 136 -1.10 7.62 -5.65
CA TYR A 136 -1.59 8.38 -4.51
C TYR A 136 -0.93 9.75 -4.44
N ALA A 137 0.40 9.81 -4.46
CA ALA A 137 1.13 11.08 -4.33
C ALA A 137 0.80 12.06 -5.47
N ALA A 138 0.69 11.55 -6.70
CA ALA A 138 0.29 12.33 -7.87
C ALA A 138 -1.17 12.82 -7.80
N SER A 139 -2.06 12.02 -7.20
CA SER A 139 -3.51 12.33 -7.18
C SER A 139 -3.97 13.08 -5.94
N ALA A 140 -3.19 13.08 -4.85
CA ALA A 140 -3.65 13.51 -3.52
C ALA A 140 -4.30 14.89 -3.51
N LYS A 141 -3.67 15.88 -4.18
CA LYS A 141 -4.21 17.25 -4.26
C LYS A 141 -5.56 17.30 -4.99
N ARG A 142 -5.67 16.64 -6.14
CA ARG A 142 -6.90 16.60 -6.96
C ARG A 142 -8.04 15.89 -6.21
N LEU A 143 -7.71 14.83 -5.47
CA LEU A 143 -8.66 14.01 -4.72
C LEU A 143 -8.95 14.53 -3.30
N ARG A 144 -8.31 15.64 -2.89
CA ARG A 144 -8.38 16.23 -1.55
C ARG A 144 -7.99 15.26 -0.44
N LEU A 145 -7.02 14.39 -0.73
CA LEU A 145 -6.38 13.51 0.25
C LEU A 145 -5.19 14.24 0.91
N PRO A 146 -4.73 13.77 2.08
CA PRO A 146 -3.49 14.25 2.69
C PRO A 146 -2.31 14.17 1.70
N PRO A 147 -1.50 15.23 1.57
CA PRO A 147 -0.33 15.20 0.69
C PRO A 147 0.74 14.26 1.25
N ALA A 148 1.34 13.45 0.39
CA ALA A 148 2.48 12.61 0.75
C ALA A 148 3.76 13.44 0.85
N ARG A 149 4.40 13.45 2.03
CA ARG A 149 5.75 14.01 2.20
C ARG A 149 6.83 13.12 1.61
N ALA A 150 6.60 11.81 1.65
CA ALA A 150 7.47 10.83 1.04
C ALA A 150 6.66 9.64 0.53
N ILE A 151 7.17 9.00 -0.53
CA ILE A 151 6.72 7.69 -0.97
C ILE A 151 7.85 6.65 -0.86
N PHE A 152 7.50 5.45 -0.40
CA PHE A 152 8.37 4.29 -0.35
C PHE A 152 7.78 3.17 -1.20
N SER A 153 8.33 3.01 -2.40
CA SER A 153 7.81 2.12 -3.43
C SER A 153 8.68 0.86 -3.50
N ALA A 154 8.30 -0.19 -2.77
CA ALA A 154 9.05 -1.44 -2.71
C ALA A 154 8.58 -2.42 -3.80
N TYR A 155 9.49 -2.72 -4.72
CA TYR A 155 9.28 -3.68 -5.81
C TYR A 155 7.97 -3.43 -6.55
N PRO A 156 7.72 -2.20 -7.01
CA PRO A 156 6.44 -1.81 -7.57
C PRO A 156 6.17 -2.55 -8.87
N GLY A 157 4.91 -2.94 -9.05
CA GLY A 157 4.46 -3.63 -10.26
C GLY A 157 3.02 -3.32 -10.57
N ARG A 158 2.70 -3.23 -11.86
CA ARG A 158 1.32 -3.08 -12.33
C ARG A 158 0.77 -4.35 -12.97
N MET A 159 1.62 -5.33 -13.23
CA MET A 159 1.26 -6.58 -13.89
C MET A 159 2.24 -7.65 -13.43
N THR A 160 1.69 -8.83 -13.13
CA THR A 160 2.48 -10.03 -12.84
C THR A 160 2.75 -10.78 -14.14
N ARG A 161 4.00 -11.21 -14.37
CA ARG A 161 4.33 -12.00 -15.56
C ARG A 161 3.47 -13.27 -15.63
N GLY A 162 2.82 -13.49 -16.77
CA GLY A 162 1.98 -14.67 -17.02
C GLY A 162 0.52 -14.54 -16.59
N ILE A 163 0.10 -13.41 -15.98
CA ILE A 163 -1.29 -13.16 -15.60
C ILE A 163 -1.83 -11.97 -16.41
N PRO A 164 -2.91 -12.12 -17.19
CA PRO A 164 -3.48 -11.05 -18.01
C PRO A 164 -4.35 -10.08 -17.19
N LEU A 165 -3.87 -9.70 -16.00
CA LEU A 165 -4.52 -8.75 -15.11
C LEU A 165 -3.55 -7.62 -14.83
N ALA A 166 -3.87 -6.43 -15.31
CA ALA A 166 -3.04 -5.25 -15.19
C ALA A 166 -3.75 -4.17 -14.37
N LEU A 167 -3.07 -3.68 -13.34
CA LEU A 167 -3.43 -2.51 -12.57
C LEU A 167 -3.23 -1.26 -13.44
N PRO A 168 -4.29 -0.48 -13.74
CA PRO A 168 -4.13 0.74 -14.49
C PRO A 168 -3.30 1.76 -13.73
N GLU A 169 -2.71 2.68 -14.47
CA GLU A 169 -2.09 3.86 -13.88
C GLU A 169 -3.15 4.93 -13.64
N ALA A 170 -3.38 5.25 -12.36
CA ALA A 170 -4.39 6.21 -11.99
C ALA A 170 -3.92 7.67 -12.10
N ALA A 171 -2.60 7.91 -12.09
CA ALA A 171 -2.03 9.23 -12.35
C ALA A 171 -0.60 9.17 -12.91
N ASP A 172 -0.20 10.20 -13.65
CA ASP A 172 1.16 10.31 -14.18
C ASP A 172 2.14 10.69 -13.05
N PRO A 173 3.27 9.99 -12.87
CA PRO A 173 4.30 10.35 -11.90
C PRO A 173 4.83 11.78 -12.02
N ARG A 174 4.68 12.43 -13.20
CA ARG A 174 4.98 13.86 -13.39
C ARG A 174 4.12 14.79 -12.53
N GLU A 175 2.96 14.33 -12.07
CA GLU A 175 2.06 15.10 -11.20
C GLU A 175 2.42 15.00 -9.70
N ILE A 176 3.41 14.18 -9.34
CA ILE A 176 3.90 14.12 -7.96
C ILE A 176 4.48 15.50 -7.59
N PRO A 177 4.05 16.11 -6.47
CA PRO A 177 4.59 17.41 -6.04
C PRO A 177 6.11 17.38 -5.88
N SER A 178 6.80 18.42 -6.35
CA SER A 178 8.29 18.42 -6.36
C SER A 178 8.93 18.22 -4.99
N MET A 179 8.23 18.66 -3.94
CA MET A 179 8.66 18.54 -2.54
C MET A 179 8.47 17.14 -1.94
N THR A 180 7.83 16.20 -2.66
CA THR A 180 7.65 14.82 -2.18
C THR A 180 8.94 14.03 -2.39
N ARG A 181 9.51 13.46 -1.32
CA ARG A 181 10.66 12.55 -1.46
C ARG A 181 10.23 11.21 -2.05
N ILE A 182 10.99 10.67 -3.01
CA ILE A 182 10.76 9.34 -3.57
C ILE A 182 11.88 8.39 -3.17
N VAL A 183 11.54 7.21 -2.65
CA VAL A 183 12.46 6.06 -2.58
C VAL A 183 11.80 4.89 -3.28
N SER A 184 12.35 4.47 -4.41
CA SER A 184 11.85 3.33 -5.19
C SER A 184 12.89 2.22 -5.23
N LEU A 185 12.48 1.00 -4.93
CA LEU A 185 13.35 -0.16 -4.84
C LEU A 185 12.97 -1.19 -5.89
N TYR A 186 13.95 -1.87 -6.47
CA TYR A 186 13.75 -3.08 -7.27
C TYR A 186 14.79 -4.14 -6.93
N GLY A 187 14.38 -5.40 -6.94
CA GLY A 187 15.23 -6.54 -6.67
C GLY A 187 15.83 -7.10 -7.96
N THR A 188 17.09 -7.56 -7.90
CA THR A 188 17.73 -8.19 -9.07
C THR A 188 17.15 -9.55 -9.43
N ASP A 189 16.55 -10.24 -8.47
CA ASP A 189 15.98 -11.58 -8.63
C ASP A 189 14.44 -11.55 -8.63
N ASP A 190 13.85 -10.35 -8.70
CA ASP A 190 12.40 -10.18 -8.84
C ASP A 190 11.97 -10.56 -10.25
N GLN A 191 11.47 -11.79 -10.37
CA GLN A 191 10.91 -12.31 -11.62
C GLN A 191 9.40 -12.06 -11.76
N THR A 192 8.74 -11.53 -10.74
CA THR A 192 7.28 -11.32 -10.71
C THR A 192 6.91 -10.05 -11.46
N VAL A 193 7.56 -8.94 -11.11
CA VAL A 193 7.27 -7.61 -11.68
C VAL A 193 8.51 -6.93 -12.28
N GLY A 194 9.71 -7.34 -11.86
CA GLY A 194 10.96 -6.77 -12.35
C GLY A 194 11.21 -5.33 -11.92
N ASP A 195 11.93 -4.56 -12.74
CA ASP A 195 12.43 -3.23 -12.37
C ASP A 195 11.79 -2.05 -13.14
N THR A 196 10.97 -2.35 -14.15
CA THR A 196 10.42 -1.37 -15.09
C THR A 196 9.64 -0.26 -14.38
N ILE A 197 8.75 -0.63 -13.45
CA ILE A 197 7.90 0.35 -12.77
C ILE A 197 8.70 1.19 -11.79
N ALA A 198 9.64 0.57 -11.05
CA ALA A 198 10.51 1.29 -10.11
C ALA A 198 11.32 2.38 -10.82
N LYS A 199 11.99 1.99 -11.92
CA LYS A 199 12.75 2.90 -12.78
C LYS A 199 11.86 3.99 -13.37
N ARG A 200 10.65 3.65 -13.81
CA ARG A 200 9.71 4.59 -14.43
C ARG A 200 9.20 5.64 -13.44
N ILE A 201 8.92 5.27 -12.19
CA ILE A 201 8.49 6.23 -11.16
C ILE A 201 9.54 7.33 -11.01
N VAL A 202 10.81 6.95 -10.78
CA VAL A 202 11.92 7.89 -10.60
C VAL A 202 12.19 8.67 -11.90
N ALA A 203 12.31 7.99 -13.04
CA ALA A 203 12.64 8.65 -14.31
C ALA A 203 11.58 9.65 -14.83
N ARG A 204 10.33 9.55 -14.36
CA ARG A 204 9.25 10.47 -14.77
C ARG A 204 8.91 11.51 -13.72
N ALA A 205 9.23 11.28 -12.45
CA ALA A 205 8.96 12.25 -11.40
C ALA A 205 9.74 13.56 -11.66
N GLN A 206 9.19 14.66 -11.17
CA GLN A 206 9.82 15.99 -11.23
C GLN A 206 10.06 16.48 -9.79
N VAL A 207 10.70 15.64 -8.99
CA VAL A 207 10.93 15.88 -7.57
C VAL A 207 12.35 16.35 -7.29
N ASP A 208 12.51 17.07 -6.18
CA ASP A 208 13.80 17.61 -5.75
C ASP A 208 14.65 16.57 -5.00
N ASP A 209 14.02 15.47 -4.54
CA ASP A 209 14.66 14.45 -3.70
C ASP A 209 14.17 13.04 -4.05
N GLU A 210 15.01 12.25 -4.72
CA GLU A 210 14.70 10.89 -5.15
C GLU A 210 15.87 9.92 -4.98
N GLU A 211 15.53 8.64 -4.77
CA GLU A 211 16.46 7.54 -4.66
C GLU A 211 15.91 6.31 -5.37
N LEU A 212 16.66 5.79 -6.35
CA LEU A 212 16.40 4.49 -6.96
C LEU A 212 17.38 3.47 -6.39
N VAL A 213 16.86 2.48 -5.67
CA VAL A 213 17.65 1.45 -4.99
C VAL A 213 17.57 0.14 -5.75
N ARG A 214 18.72 -0.32 -6.25
CA ARG A 214 18.91 -1.68 -6.73
C ARG A 214 19.26 -2.58 -5.55
N VAL A 215 18.44 -3.59 -5.29
CA VAL A 215 18.66 -4.57 -4.22
C VAL A 215 19.26 -5.84 -4.82
N GLU A 216 20.52 -6.10 -4.50
CA GLU A 216 21.30 -7.24 -5.02
C GLU A 216 21.48 -8.37 -3.99
N ASP A 217 21.08 -8.15 -2.74
CA ASP A 217 21.24 -9.16 -1.70
C ASP A 217 20.28 -10.33 -1.94
N PRO A 218 20.79 -11.55 -2.21
CA PRO A 218 19.98 -12.71 -2.59
C PRO A 218 18.98 -13.13 -1.50
N ALA A 219 19.16 -12.72 -0.25
CA ALA A 219 18.20 -13.00 0.81
C ALA A 219 16.88 -12.22 0.65
N VAL A 220 16.89 -11.14 -0.14
CA VAL A 220 15.77 -10.20 -0.24
C VAL A 220 15.54 -9.61 -1.62
N SER A 221 16.38 -9.89 -2.61
CA SER A 221 16.29 -9.40 -4.00
C SER A 221 15.16 -10.03 -4.81
N ASP A 222 14.49 -11.06 -4.31
CA ASP A 222 13.28 -11.64 -4.90
C ASP A 222 12.02 -10.88 -4.47
N HIS A 223 10.91 -11.10 -5.17
CA HIS A 223 9.66 -10.37 -4.96
C HIS A 223 9.09 -10.46 -3.53
N LEU A 224 9.42 -11.50 -2.76
CA LEU A 224 8.90 -11.70 -1.40
C LEU A 224 9.80 -11.07 -0.33
N GLY A 225 10.95 -10.49 -0.70
CA GLY A 225 11.86 -9.81 0.22
C GLY A 225 11.17 -8.87 1.22
N PRO A 226 10.25 -7.99 0.79
CA PRO A 226 9.50 -7.08 1.68
C PRO A 226 8.51 -7.76 2.64
N GLN A 227 8.08 -9.00 2.37
CA GLN A 227 7.13 -9.75 3.23
C GLN A 227 7.85 -10.50 4.36
N ARG A 228 9.17 -10.69 4.26
CA ARG A 228 9.96 -11.38 5.28
C ARG A 228 10.23 -10.46 6.48
N SER A 229 10.86 -11.00 7.53
CA SER A 229 11.18 -10.26 8.76
C SER A 229 12.60 -10.49 9.28
N GLY A 230 13.45 -11.12 8.45
CA GLY A 230 14.85 -11.39 8.77
C GLY A 230 15.72 -10.13 8.81
N PRO A 231 16.97 -10.23 9.31
CA PRO A 231 17.88 -9.10 9.45
C PRO A 231 18.08 -8.31 8.14
N GLU A 232 18.14 -8.99 7.01
CA GLU A 232 18.32 -8.43 5.68
C GLU A 232 17.10 -7.60 5.26
N THR A 233 15.89 -8.14 5.46
CA THR A 233 14.65 -7.41 5.19
C THR A 233 14.54 -6.16 6.05
N ARG A 234 14.81 -6.29 7.35
CA ARG A 234 14.80 -5.15 8.28
C ARG A 234 15.80 -4.08 7.86
N ARG A 235 17.00 -4.49 7.49
CA ARG A 235 18.06 -3.59 7.01
C ARG A 235 17.68 -2.89 5.72
N VAL A 236 17.14 -3.63 4.75
CA VAL A 236 16.90 -3.13 3.39
C VAL A 236 15.65 -2.28 3.34
N PHE A 237 14.55 -2.74 3.92
CA PHE A 237 13.26 -2.08 3.79
C PHE A 237 12.88 -1.30 5.05
N TRP A 238 12.89 -1.93 6.22
CA TRP A 238 12.29 -1.33 7.43
C TRP A 238 13.05 -0.09 7.86
N ARG A 239 14.38 -0.18 8.03
CA ARG A 239 15.21 0.98 8.42
C ARG A 239 15.12 2.15 7.44
N ARG A 240 14.94 1.87 6.14
CA ARG A 240 14.77 2.94 5.15
C ARG A 240 13.42 3.63 5.30
N LEU A 241 12.35 2.85 5.51
CA LEU A 241 11.03 3.41 5.76
C LEU A 241 11.00 4.18 7.09
N ASP A 242 11.62 3.65 8.15
CA ASP A 242 11.74 4.34 9.45
C ASP A 242 12.43 5.70 9.29
N ALA A 243 13.52 5.75 8.51
CA ALA A 243 14.22 7.00 8.22
C ALA A 243 13.35 8.02 7.44
N LEU A 244 12.51 7.55 6.52
CA LEU A 244 11.55 8.42 5.81
C LEU A 244 10.49 8.97 6.75
N VAL A 245 9.93 8.13 7.61
CA VAL A 245 8.93 8.55 8.63
C VAL A 245 9.55 9.56 9.58
N ALA A 246 10.76 9.32 10.09
CA ALA A 246 11.47 10.24 10.97
C ALA A 246 11.70 11.62 10.30
N LYS A 247 12.13 11.64 9.03
CA LYS A 247 12.30 12.89 8.26
C LYS A 247 10.96 13.62 8.05
N ALA A 248 9.88 12.89 7.77
CA ALA A 248 8.55 13.45 7.59
C ALA A 248 7.97 14.07 8.88
N ARG A 249 8.32 13.53 10.06
CA ARG A 249 8.00 14.11 11.38
C ARG A 249 8.69 15.45 11.63
N GLY A 250 9.98 15.56 11.29
CA GLY A 250 10.82 16.73 11.63
C GLY A 250 10.64 17.96 10.74
N ALA A 251 9.93 17.85 9.62
CA ALA A 251 9.61 18.97 8.74
C ALA A 251 8.33 19.68 9.22
N SER A 252 8.38 20.43 10.31
CA SER A 252 7.26 21.28 10.76
C SER A 252 7.45 22.72 10.31
#